data_AF-A0A973KTX0-F1
#
_entry.id   AF-A0A973KTX0-F1
#
_cell.length_a   1.000
_cell.length_b   1.000
_cell.length_c   1.000
_cell.angle_alpha   90.00
_cell.angle_beta   90.00
_cell.angle_gamma   90.00
#
_symmetry.space_group_name_H-M   'P 1'
#
loop_
_entity.id
_entity.type
_entity.pdbx_description
1 polymer ?
#
loop_
_entity_poly.entity_id
_entity_poly.type
_entity_poly.pdbx_seq_one_letter_code
_entity_poly.pdbx_strand_id
1 'polypeptide(L)'
;MATSLRRTTLTLPTAPLGPENPLPALRLPREVHHIDEPTRATLPADMARQAAYEPLSSVLPVRLRDGYGRGRAPAGLDALVLENDRLRATVLPGLGGRVHSLHHKPTGRELLYRNPVLQPADFGLSGAWFSGGIEWNIGATGHTTLACAPLHAARVPAPDGGEMVRLWEWERLRDLPFQVDLWLPEDSDFLYVGVRIRNPHHQPAPVYWWSNIAVPEAAGTRVLAPADGAWHFGYSRTLRHVPVPEWDGTDRTYPLHGDYPADYFYDLPADVRPWIASLDQEGHGLVQTSTDQLRGRKLFLWGAGPGGRRWQRWLTEPGTPGYAEIQAGLARTQLEHVRLEAGEEFAWLEAYGPLSTDPAAVHGDNWAAARREVETRLESAAPRAAVTAAYAAWRPYADAEPGERLATGSGWGALEV
;
A
#
# COMPACT_ATOMS: atom_id res chain seq x y z
N MET A 1 16.40 3.61 -21.76
CA MET A 1 16.81 4.88 -21.09
C MET A 1 16.72 4.71 -19.58
N ALA A 2 17.74 5.19 -18.84
CA ALA A 2 17.69 5.30 -17.37
C ALA A 2 16.52 6.18 -16.89
N THR A 3 16.12 6.04 -15.61
CA THR A 3 15.01 6.81 -15.02
C THR A 3 15.19 8.31 -15.25
N SER A 4 14.19 8.94 -15.87
CA SER A 4 14.04 10.40 -15.87
C SER A 4 13.08 10.83 -14.75
N LEU A 5 13.40 11.94 -14.09
CA LEU A 5 12.58 12.50 -13.01
C LEU A 5 12.30 13.99 -13.24
N ARG A 6 11.03 14.40 -13.13
CA ARG A 6 10.62 15.80 -13.32
C ARG A 6 9.44 16.19 -12.46
N ARG A 7 9.37 17.48 -12.11
CA ARG A 7 8.19 18.09 -11.47
C ARG A 7 7.11 18.38 -12.52
N THR A 8 5.86 18.35 -12.12
CA THR A 8 4.71 18.71 -12.95
C THR A 8 3.53 19.11 -12.07
N THR A 9 2.45 19.55 -12.72
CA THR A 9 1.18 19.84 -12.06
C THR A 9 0.12 18.91 -12.62
N LEU A 10 -0.50 18.12 -11.75
CA LEU A 10 -1.62 17.26 -12.08
C LEU A 10 -2.93 18.01 -11.79
N THR A 11 -3.72 18.31 -12.83
CA THR A 11 -5.01 18.96 -12.67
C THR A 11 -6.14 17.94 -12.56
N LEU A 12 -6.87 17.94 -11.44
CA LEU A 12 -8.02 17.06 -11.19
C LEU A 12 -9.14 17.80 -10.45
N PRO A 13 -10.41 17.38 -10.60
CA PRO A 13 -11.49 17.82 -9.72
C PRO A 13 -11.15 17.46 -8.26
N THR A 14 -10.98 18.49 -7.44
CA THR A 14 -10.47 18.37 -6.07
C THR A 14 -11.41 19.03 -5.09
N ALA A 15 -11.75 18.30 -4.02
CA ALA A 15 -12.35 18.89 -2.83
C ALA A 15 -11.23 19.35 -1.88
N PRO A 16 -11.25 20.61 -1.40
CA PRO A 16 -10.20 21.12 -0.54
C PRO A 16 -10.19 20.40 0.81
N LEU A 17 -8.99 20.13 1.35
CA LEU A 17 -8.80 19.50 2.67
C LEU A 17 -9.27 20.38 3.84
N GLY A 18 -9.41 21.69 3.62
CA GLY A 18 -9.74 22.66 4.66
C GLY A 18 -8.64 22.83 5.71
N PRO A 19 -8.87 23.65 6.75
CA PRO A 19 -7.95 23.80 7.86
C PRO A 19 -7.90 22.53 8.73
N GLU A 20 -6.76 22.26 9.35
CA GLU A 20 -6.66 21.23 10.40
C GLU A 20 -7.44 21.64 11.65
N ASN A 21 -7.99 20.67 12.36
CA ASN A 21 -8.72 20.89 13.60
C ASN A 21 -7.75 21.44 14.68
N PRO A 22 -8.05 22.59 15.30
CA PRO A 22 -7.20 23.17 16.34
C PRO A 22 -7.32 22.44 17.68
N LEU A 23 -8.32 21.57 17.86
CA LEU A 23 -8.55 20.85 19.12
C LEU A 23 -7.73 19.55 19.17
N PRO A 24 -7.15 19.20 20.33
CA PRO A 24 -6.42 17.96 20.50
C PRO A 24 -7.35 16.75 20.45
N ALA A 25 -6.96 15.73 19.67
CA ALA A 25 -7.68 14.46 19.57
C ALA A 25 -7.36 13.54 20.77
N LEU A 26 -7.94 13.85 21.94
CA LEU A 26 -7.69 13.09 23.17
C LEU A 26 -8.15 11.62 23.11
N ARG A 27 -8.98 11.27 22.11
CA ARG A 27 -9.42 9.92 21.80
C ARG A 27 -9.32 9.70 20.30
N LEU A 28 -9.28 8.44 19.89
CA LEU A 28 -9.42 8.09 18.47
C LEU A 28 -10.80 8.57 17.97
N PRO A 29 -10.86 9.22 16.79
CA PRO A 29 -12.12 9.70 16.21
C PRO A 29 -13.03 8.53 15.78
N ARG A 30 -12.45 7.34 15.57
CA ARG A 30 -13.17 6.11 15.23
C ARG A 30 -12.63 4.92 16.02
N GLU A 31 -13.48 3.91 16.15
CA GLU A 31 -13.06 2.61 16.66
C GLU A 31 -12.11 1.96 15.65
N VAL A 32 -10.90 1.60 16.10
CA VAL A 32 -9.97 0.77 15.33
C VAL A 32 -10.28 -0.70 15.58
N HIS A 33 -10.06 -1.54 14.57
CA HIS A 33 -10.26 -2.97 14.71
C HIS A 33 -9.39 -3.52 15.85
N HIS A 34 -10.02 -4.22 16.78
CA HIS A 34 -9.34 -4.91 17.88
C HIS A 34 -9.67 -6.40 17.81
N ILE A 35 -8.79 -7.21 18.37
CA ILE A 35 -9.02 -8.64 18.58
C ILE A 35 -9.43 -8.81 20.04
N ASP A 36 -10.61 -9.40 20.28
CA ASP A 36 -11.04 -9.71 21.64
C ASP A 36 -10.17 -10.80 22.29
N GLU A 37 -10.17 -10.86 23.62
CA GLU A 37 -9.32 -11.80 24.36
C GLU A 37 -9.57 -13.27 23.97
N PRO A 38 -10.83 -13.74 23.85
CA PRO A 38 -11.10 -15.13 23.45
C PRO A 38 -10.52 -15.46 22.06
N THR A 39 -10.68 -14.57 21.08
CA THR A 39 -10.12 -14.77 19.74
C THR A 39 -8.60 -14.76 19.79
N ARG A 40 -8.01 -13.79 20.51
CA ARG A 40 -6.56 -13.65 20.65
C ARG A 40 -5.90 -14.91 21.23
N ALA A 41 -6.56 -15.56 22.20
CA ALA A 41 -6.09 -16.80 22.82
C ALA A 41 -6.02 -18.00 21.85
N THR A 42 -6.71 -17.92 20.70
CA THR A 42 -6.69 -18.96 19.65
C THR A 42 -5.68 -18.69 18.53
N LEU A 43 -5.07 -17.50 18.50
CA LEU A 43 -4.11 -17.13 17.47
C LEU A 43 -2.75 -17.81 17.69
N PRO A 44 -1.93 -17.97 16.63
CA PRO A 44 -0.51 -18.28 16.79
C PRO A 44 0.16 -17.35 17.80
N ALA A 45 1.04 -17.90 18.65
CA ALA A 45 1.55 -17.18 19.82
C ALA A 45 2.27 -15.86 19.48
N ASP A 46 3.01 -15.83 18.37
CA ASP A 46 3.68 -14.63 17.90
C ASP A 46 2.70 -13.58 17.36
N MET A 47 1.65 -14.01 16.66
CA MET A 47 0.54 -13.15 16.21
C MET A 47 -0.20 -12.52 17.40
N ALA A 48 -0.53 -13.32 18.40
CA ALA A 48 -1.19 -12.85 19.62
C ALA A 48 -0.36 -11.79 20.36
N ARG A 49 0.96 -11.98 20.46
CA ARG A 49 1.87 -10.99 21.06
C ARG A 49 1.91 -9.70 20.24
N GLN A 50 2.06 -9.79 18.92
CA GLN A 50 2.14 -8.62 18.06
C GLN A 50 0.82 -7.83 18.01
N ALA A 51 -0.33 -8.51 18.06
CA ALA A 51 -1.63 -7.86 18.14
C ALA A 51 -1.86 -7.10 19.46
N ALA A 52 -1.23 -7.57 20.54
CA ALA A 52 -1.26 -6.92 21.85
C ALA A 52 -0.23 -5.80 22.02
N TYR A 53 0.70 -5.65 21.08
CA TYR A 53 1.88 -4.82 21.27
C TYR A 53 1.58 -3.34 21.05
N GLU A 54 1.26 -2.67 22.17
CA GLU A 54 1.04 -1.22 22.27
C GLU A 54 0.02 -0.66 21.25
N PRO A 55 -1.23 -1.15 21.21
CA PRO A 55 -2.26 -0.62 20.31
C PRO A 55 -2.49 0.89 20.54
N LEU A 56 -2.82 1.60 19.46
CA LEU A 56 -3.03 3.04 19.50
C LEU A 56 -4.30 3.40 20.31
N SER A 57 -4.21 4.42 21.17
CA SER A 57 -5.33 4.91 21.98
C SER A 57 -5.77 6.35 21.64
N SER A 58 -4.93 7.09 20.91
CA SER A 58 -5.15 8.45 20.45
C SER A 58 -4.27 8.71 19.22
N VAL A 59 -4.62 9.70 18.39
CA VAL A 59 -3.76 10.17 17.29
C VAL A 59 -2.85 11.33 17.69
N LEU A 60 -2.76 11.67 18.98
CA LEU A 60 -1.77 12.65 19.44
C LEU A 60 -0.35 12.18 19.10
N PRO A 61 0.56 13.10 18.71
CA PRO A 61 0.39 14.57 18.66
C PRO A 61 -0.08 15.10 17.28
N VAL A 62 -0.67 14.26 16.44
CA VAL A 62 -1.23 14.64 15.14
C VAL A 62 -2.58 15.34 15.31
N ARG A 63 -2.83 16.36 14.48
CA ARG A 63 -4.12 17.08 14.41
C ARG A 63 -5.10 16.35 13.49
N LEU A 64 -6.39 16.45 13.81
CA LEU A 64 -7.43 15.95 12.90
C LEU A 64 -7.49 16.82 11.64
N ARG A 65 -7.80 16.16 10.53
CA ARG A 65 -8.01 16.71 9.21
C ARG A 65 -9.44 16.40 8.82
N ASP A 66 -10.38 17.10 9.46
CA ASP A 66 -11.82 16.94 9.32
C ASP A 66 -12.50 18.19 8.73
N GLY A 67 -11.71 19.21 8.37
CA GLY A 67 -12.20 20.45 7.77
C GLY A 67 -12.51 20.38 6.27
N TYR A 68 -12.41 19.19 5.65
CA TYR A 68 -12.52 19.04 4.21
C TYR A 68 -13.95 19.25 3.70
N GLY A 69 -14.05 19.82 2.51
CA GLY A 69 -15.32 20.03 1.83
C GLY A 69 -15.75 18.85 0.95
N ARG A 70 -16.87 19.03 0.24
CA ARG A 70 -17.35 18.09 -0.80
C ARG A 70 -17.54 18.75 -2.17
N GLY A 71 -17.46 20.07 -2.24
CA GLY A 71 -17.45 20.81 -3.50
C GLY A 71 -16.13 20.60 -4.23
N ARG A 72 -16.19 20.01 -5.42
CA ARG A 72 -15.01 19.78 -6.27
C ARG A 72 -14.88 20.90 -7.30
N ALA A 73 -13.66 21.38 -7.48
CA ALA A 73 -13.29 22.25 -8.59
C ALA A 73 -11.98 21.77 -9.20
N PRO A 74 -11.71 22.02 -10.50
CA PRO A 74 -10.40 21.78 -11.06
C PRO A 74 -9.32 22.49 -10.24
N ALA A 75 -8.35 21.73 -9.73
CA ALA A 75 -7.22 22.26 -8.98
C ALA A 75 -5.92 21.59 -9.45
N GLY A 76 -4.84 22.36 -9.48
CA GLY A 76 -3.50 21.84 -9.76
C GLY A 76 -2.88 21.25 -8.49
N LEU A 77 -2.37 20.02 -8.59
CA LEU A 77 -1.66 19.33 -7.55
C LEU A 77 -0.19 19.18 -7.95
N ASP A 78 0.73 19.55 -7.07
CA ASP A 78 2.16 19.32 -7.31
C ASP A 78 2.43 17.81 -7.38
N ALA A 79 3.11 17.41 -8.45
CA ALA A 79 3.40 16.02 -8.73
C ALA A 79 4.83 15.83 -9.23
N LEU A 80 5.38 14.65 -8.97
CA LEU A 80 6.64 14.18 -9.51
C LEU A 80 6.36 13.05 -10.49
N VAL A 81 7.04 13.04 -11.63
CA VAL A 81 6.95 11.95 -12.59
C VAL A 81 8.29 11.29 -12.74
N LEU A 82 8.30 9.97 -12.53
CA LEU A 82 9.40 9.06 -12.84
C LEU A 82 9.03 8.33 -14.12
N GLU A 83 9.97 8.26 -15.06
CA GLU A 83 9.68 7.66 -16.36
C GLU A 83 10.93 7.01 -16.98
N ASN A 84 10.80 5.75 -17.40
CA ASN A 84 11.71 5.05 -18.32
C ASN A 84 10.94 4.73 -19.63
N ASP A 85 11.49 3.93 -20.55
CA ASP A 85 10.83 3.61 -21.83
C ASP A 85 9.57 2.73 -21.67
N ARG A 86 9.36 2.12 -20.51
CA ARG A 86 8.34 1.09 -20.25
C ARG A 86 7.23 1.55 -19.30
N LEU A 87 7.57 2.36 -18.30
CA LEU A 87 6.70 2.79 -17.22
C LEU A 87 6.75 4.30 -17.02
N ARG A 88 5.62 4.85 -16.57
CA ARG A 88 5.52 6.20 -16.02
C ARG A 88 4.79 6.15 -14.68
N ALA A 89 5.46 6.52 -13.60
CA ALA A 89 4.87 6.67 -12.28
C ALA A 89 4.62 8.15 -11.97
N THR A 90 3.44 8.49 -11.42
CA THR A 90 3.12 9.84 -10.95
C THR A 90 2.95 9.83 -9.44
N VAL A 91 3.75 10.64 -8.73
CA VAL A 91 3.83 10.69 -7.27
C VAL A 91 3.30 12.03 -6.78
N LEU A 92 2.49 12.02 -5.71
CA LEU A 92 1.92 13.21 -5.07
C LEU A 92 2.62 13.45 -3.72
N PRO A 93 3.76 14.18 -3.68
CA PRO A 93 4.51 14.38 -2.45
C PRO A 93 3.70 15.14 -1.38
N GLY A 94 2.80 16.03 -1.79
CA GLY A 94 1.91 16.76 -0.88
C GLY A 94 0.80 15.93 -0.24
N LEU A 95 0.61 14.68 -0.68
CA LEU A 95 -0.50 13.79 -0.30
C LEU A 95 0.02 12.41 0.06
N GLY A 96 0.82 12.35 1.12
CA GLY A 96 1.41 11.13 1.68
C GLY A 96 2.44 10.46 0.78
N GLY A 97 2.98 11.19 -0.21
CA GLY A 97 3.90 10.59 -1.18
C GLY A 97 3.24 9.55 -2.08
N ARG A 98 1.93 9.65 -2.29
CA ARG A 98 1.13 8.64 -2.98
C ARG A 98 1.57 8.43 -4.42
N VAL A 99 1.79 7.18 -4.83
CA VAL A 99 1.90 6.85 -6.26
C VAL A 99 0.50 6.84 -6.84
N HIS A 100 0.08 7.95 -7.43
CA HIS A 100 -1.28 8.15 -7.94
C HIS A 100 -1.56 7.35 -9.23
N SER A 101 -0.52 7.09 -10.03
CA SER A 101 -0.62 6.40 -11.32
C SER A 101 0.66 5.61 -11.59
N LEU A 102 0.52 4.42 -12.18
CA LEU A 102 1.59 3.59 -12.69
C LEU A 102 1.18 3.08 -14.08
N HIS A 103 1.58 3.84 -15.10
CA HIS A 103 1.18 3.60 -16.49
C HIS A 103 2.21 2.77 -17.23
N HIS A 104 1.81 1.60 -17.71
CA HIS A 104 2.62 0.73 -18.56
C HIS A 104 2.45 1.13 -20.03
N LYS A 105 3.50 1.75 -20.58
CA LYS A 105 3.52 2.34 -21.92
C LYS A 105 3.36 1.31 -23.04
N PRO A 106 4.05 0.14 -23.03
CA PRO A 106 3.92 -0.85 -24.10
C PRO A 106 2.49 -1.34 -24.33
N THR A 107 1.70 -1.47 -23.26
CA THR A 107 0.30 -1.92 -23.36
C THR A 107 -0.71 -0.78 -23.28
N GLY A 108 -0.26 0.46 -23.05
CA GLY A 108 -1.14 1.61 -22.79
C GLY A 108 -2.03 1.46 -21.54
N ARG A 109 -1.67 0.60 -20.59
CA ARG A 109 -2.52 0.25 -19.43
C ARG A 109 -2.15 1.08 -18.20
N GLU A 110 -3.16 1.61 -17.52
CA GLU A 110 -3.02 2.04 -16.13
C GLU A 110 -3.12 0.81 -15.21
N LEU A 111 -2.08 0.54 -14.41
CA LEU A 111 -2.02 -0.64 -13.55
C LEU A 111 -2.73 -0.44 -12.21
N LEU A 112 -2.91 0.80 -11.78
CA LEU A 112 -3.56 1.15 -10.53
C LEU A 112 -4.99 1.62 -10.76
N TYR A 113 -5.85 1.54 -9.74
CA TYR A 113 -7.06 2.34 -9.76
C TYR A 113 -6.68 3.81 -9.54
N ARG A 114 -6.68 4.56 -10.64
CA ARG A 114 -6.45 6.01 -10.64
C ARG A 114 -7.79 6.72 -10.43
N ASN A 115 -8.07 7.11 -9.20
CA ASN A 115 -9.29 7.87 -8.89
C ASN A 115 -9.32 9.18 -9.70
N PRO A 116 -10.37 9.44 -10.50
CA PRO A 116 -10.45 10.65 -11.33
C PRO A 116 -10.63 11.94 -10.52
N VAL A 117 -10.91 11.83 -9.22
CA VAL A 117 -11.08 12.98 -8.31
C VAL A 117 -10.20 12.86 -7.09
N LEU A 118 -9.81 14.01 -6.53
CA LEU A 118 -9.26 14.07 -5.17
C LEU A 118 -10.38 14.45 -4.22
N GLN A 119 -10.90 13.48 -3.48
CA GLN A 119 -12.05 13.67 -2.62
C GLN A 119 -11.85 13.01 -1.26
N PRO A 120 -11.48 13.79 -0.23
CA PRO A 120 -11.30 13.28 1.11
C PRO A 120 -12.61 12.73 1.71
N ALA A 121 -12.47 11.71 2.55
CA ALA A 121 -13.49 11.18 3.44
C ALA A 121 -12.86 10.73 4.77
N ASP A 122 -13.71 10.44 5.75
CA ASP A 122 -13.31 10.05 7.11
C ASP A 122 -12.87 8.56 7.14
N PHE A 123 -11.68 8.30 6.63
CA PHE A 123 -11.12 6.95 6.49
C PHE A 123 -9.68 6.82 6.99
N GLY A 124 -8.96 7.94 7.18
CA GLY A 124 -7.62 7.97 7.76
C GLY A 124 -7.65 8.05 9.28
N LEU A 125 -6.55 7.71 9.94
CA LEU A 125 -6.41 7.90 11.39
C LEU A 125 -6.60 9.37 11.78
N SER A 126 -6.12 10.31 10.96
CA SER A 126 -6.34 11.74 11.15
C SER A 126 -7.67 12.24 10.57
N GLY A 127 -8.59 11.38 10.13
CA GLY A 127 -9.82 11.75 9.43
C GLY A 127 -9.64 11.69 7.91
N ALA A 128 -9.13 12.77 7.29
CA ALA A 128 -8.99 12.86 5.83
C ALA A 128 -8.17 11.72 5.21
N TRP A 129 -8.80 11.01 4.29
CA TRP A 129 -8.18 10.04 3.39
C TRP A 129 -8.88 10.07 2.03
N PHE A 130 -8.18 9.71 0.95
CA PHE A 130 -8.75 9.60 -0.39
C PHE A 130 -8.35 8.25 -1.02
N SER A 131 -9.13 7.75 -1.97
CA SER A 131 -8.86 6.44 -2.60
C SER A 131 -7.99 6.54 -3.86
N GLY A 132 -7.46 5.38 -4.26
CA GLY A 132 -6.67 5.22 -5.49
C GLY A 132 -5.15 5.26 -5.25
N GLY A 133 -4.40 4.69 -6.19
CA GLY A 133 -2.93 4.67 -6.14
C GLY A 133 -2.31 3.70 -5.13
N ILE A 134 -1.04 3.96 -4.77
CA ILE A 134 -0.29 3.23 -3.73
C ILE A 134 -0.05 4.16 -2.53
N GLU A 135 -0.49 3.72 -1.35
CA GLU A 135 -0.34 4.41 -0.08
C GLU A 135 0.61 3.67 0.87
N TRP A 136 1.46 4.45 1.54
CA TRP A 136 2.44 3.98 2.51
C TRP A 136 1.89 4.07 3.93
N ASN A 137 1.33 2.99 4.46
CA ASN A 137 0.74 3.02 5.80
C ASN A 137 1.77 2.68 6.87
N ILE A 138 2.36 3.70 7.47
CA ILE A 138 3.24 3.60 8.64
C ILE A 138 2.54 4.07 9.93
N GLY A 139 3.03 3.59 11.08
CA GLY A 139 2.71 4.10 12.41
C GLY A 139 2.00 3.05 13.26
N ALA A 140 0.68 3.01 13.23
CA ALA A 140 -0.09 2.07 14.05
C ALA A 140 -1.08 1.19 13.28
N THR A 141 -2.03 1.76 12.57
CA THR A 141 -2.97 1.01 11.73
C THR A 141 -3.37 1.84 10.52
N GLY A 142 -3.68 1.18 9.42
CA GLY A 142 -4.12 1.84 8.21
C GLY A 142 -5.53 2.46 8.38
N HIS A 143 -5.83 3.59 7.76
CA HIS A 143 -4.94 4.38 6.91
C HIS A 143 -4.14 5.40 7.73
N THR A 144 -2.89 5.61 7.36
CA THR A 144 -1.94 6.44 8.13
C THR A 144 -2.40 7.89 8.30
N THR A 145 -1.91 8.55 9.35
CA THR A 145 -2.07 10.00 9.57
C THR A 145 -1.40 10.86 8.49
N LEU A 146 -0.51 10.25 7.70
CA LEU A 146 0.20 10.90 6.62
C LEU A 146 -0.52 10.84 5.26
N ALA A 147 -1.67 10.17 5.16
CA ALA A 147 -2.35 9.89 3.89
C ALA A 147 -2.62 11.14 3.05
N CYS A 148 -2.92 12.26 3.69
CA CYS A 148 -3.14 13.56 3.06
C CYS A 148 -2.08 14.60 3.45
N ALA A 149 -1.00 14.21 4.13
CA ALA A 149 0.05 15.12 4.63
C ALA A 149 1.22 15.24 3.65
N PRO A 150 1.94 16.37 3.61
CA PRO A 150 3.10 16.50 2.76
C PRO A 150 4.27 15.66 3.30
N LEU A 151 5.00 14.98 2.41
CA LEU A 151 6.31 14.40 2.69
C LEU A 151 7.40 15.25 2.04
N HIS A 152 8.61 15.19 2.61
CA HIS A 152 9.77 15.70 1.88
C HIS A 152 10.04 14.81 0.67
N ALA A 153 10.54 15.41 -0.40
CA ALA A 153 10.96 14.67 -1.57
C ALA A 153 12.27 15.23 -2.11
N ALA A 154 13.17 14.37 -2.54
CA ALA A 154 14.42 14.77 -3.15
C ALA A 154 14.90 13.76 -4.17
N ARG A 155 15.71 14.26 -5.10
CA ARG A 155 16.44 13.45 -6.06
C ARG A 155 17.68 12.86 -5.38
N VAL A 156 17.89 11.56 -5.59
CA VAL A 156 19.03 10.80 -5.07
C VAL A 156 19.57 9.84 -6.15
N PRO A 157 20.85 9.46 -6.11
CA PRO A 157 21.42 8.54 -7.12
C PRO A 157 20.81 7.15 -6.99
N ALA A 158 20.46 6.49 -8.11
CA ALA A 158 19.96 5.13 -8.13
C ALA A 158 21.08 4.09 -8.33
N PRO A 159 20.87 2.81 -7.95
CA PRO A 159 21.91 1.77 -8.01
C PRO A 159 22.39 1.40 -9.41
N ASP A 160 21.58 1.68 -10.42
CA ASP A 160 21.86 1.44 -11.84
C ASP A 160 22.58 2.62 -12.53
N GLY A 161 22.98 3.64 -11.75
CA GLY A 161 23.57 4.88 -12.26
C GLY A 161 22.54 5.91 -12.73
N GLY A 162 21.24 5.60 -12.64
CA GLY A 162 20.15 6.53 -12.86
C GLY A 162 19.84 7.39 -11.64
N GLU A 163 18.60 7.87 -11.56
CA GLU A 163 18.09 8.70 -10.47
C GLU A 163 16.86 8.06 -9.83
N MET A 164 16.73 8.26 -8.52
CA MET A 164 15.56 7.88 -7.74
C MET A 164 14.95 9.10 -7.07
N VAL A 165 13.66 9.02 -6.72
CA VAL A 165 13.08 9.95 -5.75
C VAL A 165 13.05 9.30 -4.38
N ARG A 166 13.62 9.99 -3.39
CA ARG A 166 13.42 9.67 -1.98
C ARG A 166 12.28 10.50 -1.45
N LEU A 167 11.31 9.83 -0.84
CA LEU A 167 10.27 10.43 0.00
C LEU A 167 10.61 10.11 1.45
N TRP A 168 10.45 11.06 2.36
CA TRP A 168 10.66 10.80 3.78
C TRP A 168 9.86 11.74 4.66
N GLU A 169 9.56 11.27 5.86
CA GLU A 169 8.95 12.07 6.93
C GLU A 169 9.19 11.37 8.28
N TRP A 170 8.96 12.10 9.36
CA TRP A 170 8.94 11.57 10.71
C TRP A 170 7.51 11.17 11.11
N GLU A 171 7.26 9.88 11.30
CA GLU A 171 5.96 9.39 11.74
C GLU A 171 5.81 9.66 13.25
N ARG A 172 4.85 10.53 13.61
CA ARG A 172 4.77 11.13 14.95
C ARG A 172 3.96 10.29 15.96
N LEU A 173 3.19 9.30 15.52
CA LEU A 173 2.46 8.43 16.44
C LEU A 173 3.40 7.46 17.17
N ARG A 174 4.42 6.97 16.48
CA ARG A 174 5.45 6.06 17.01
C ARG A 174 6.83 6.69 17.14
N ASP A 175 6.97 7.94 16.71
CA ASP A 175 8.22 8.69 16.75
C ASP A 175 9.34 8.03 15.92
N LEU A 176 8.99 7.57 14.71
CA LEU A 176 9.90 6.81 13.85
C LEU A 176 10.10 7.50 12.49
N PRO A 177 11.34 7.77 12.06
CA PRO A 177 11.61 8.18 10.69
C PRO A 177 11.40 7.01 9.72
N PHE A 178 10.88 7.35 8.53
CA PHE A 178 10.84 6.41 7.42
C PHE A 178 11.20 7.09 6.11
N GLN A 179 11.66 6.27 5.16
CA GLN A 179 11.89 6.70 3.79
C GLN A 179 11.35 5.67 2.80
N VAL A 180 11.01 6.17 1.61
CA VAL A 180 10.57 5.41 0.45
C VAL A 180 11.33 5.92 -0.76
N ASP A 181 12.18 5.07 -1.32
CA ASP A 181 13.00 5.34 -2.49
C ASP A 181 12.38 4.67 -3.72
N LEU A 182 12.02 5.45 -4.73
CA LEU A 182 11.31 5.00 -5.93
C LEU A 182 12.21 5.17 -7.16
N TRP A 183 12.36 4.11 -7.96
CA TRP A 183 13.07 4.18 -9.24
C TRP A 183 12.59 3.16 -10.27
N LEU A 184 12.90 3.44 -11.53
CA LEU A 184 12.53 2.63 -12.68
C LEU A 184 13.82 2.14 -13.38
N PRO A 185 14.30 0.92 -13.09
CA PRO A 185 15.49 0.41 -13.75
C PRO A 185 15.36 0.50 -15.27
N GLU A 186 16.48 0.72 -15.97
CA GLU A 186 16.50 0.71 -17.42
C GLU A 186 15.90 -0.60 -17.97
N ASP A 187 15.08 -0.49 -19.02
CA ASP A 187 14.40 -1.59 -19.70
C ASP A 187 13.49 -2.48 -18.81
N SER A 188 13.21 -2.05 -17.57
CA SER A 188 12.33 -2.77 -16.66
C SER A 188 10.88 -2.35 -16.78
N ASP A 189 9.99 -3.34 -16.74
CA ASP A 189 8.54 -3.18 -16.59
C ASP A 189 8.12 -3.01 -15.12
N PHE A 190 9.06 -2.86 -14.18
CA PHE A 190 8.77 -2.76 -12.75
C PHE A 190 9.22 -1.43 -12.14
N LEU A 191 8.36 -0.86 -11.29
CA LEU A 191 8.72 0.14 -10.30
C LEU A 191 9.33 -0.55 -9.09
N TYR A 192 10.56 -0.17 -8.76
CA TYR A 192 11.22 -0.60 -7.53
C TYR A 192 11.04 0.44 -6.43
N VAL A 193 10.74 -0.07 -5.24
CA VAL A 193 10.44 0.74 -4.05
C VAL A 193 11.23 0.20 -2.87
N GLY A 194 12.31 0.90 -2.53
CA GLY A 194 13.12 0.60 -1.35
C GLY A 194 12.55 1.33 -0.15
N VAL A 195 12.18 0.60 0.90
CA VAL A 195 11.62 1.20 2.12
C VAL A 195 12.55 0.94 3.28
N ARG A 196 12.71 1.94 4.15
CA ARG A 196 13.44 1.80 5.41
C ARG A 196 12.74 2.55 6.53
N ILE A 197 12.66 1.90 7.69
CA ILE A 197 12.19 2.46 8.97
C ILE A 197 13.31 2.24 9.98
N ARG A 198 13.74 3.32 10.65
CA ARG A 198 14.80 3.26 11.67
C ARG A 198 14.23 3.56 13.04
N ASN A 199 14.76 2.91 14.06
CA ASN A 199 14.53 3.29 15.44
C ASN A 199 15.77 4.01 15.99
N PRO A 200 15.83 5.35 15.94
CA PRO A 200 16.97 6.10 16.47
C PRO A 200 17.00 6.13 18.01
N HIS A 201 15.96 5.61 18.67
CA HIS A 201 15.81 5.68 20.12
C HIS A 201 16.56 4.58 20.85
N HIS A 202 16.74 4.78 22.14
CA HIS A 202 17.33 3.81 23.07
C HIS A 202 16.30 2.82 23.64
N GLN A 203 15.04 2.91 23.21
CA GLN A 203 13.95 2.02 23.58
C GLN A 203 13.36 1.36 22.33
N PRO A 204 12.85 0.12 22.43
CA PRO A 204 12.16 -0.55 21.34
C PRO A 204 10.84 0.15 20.98
N ALA A 205 10.45 0.08 19.71
CA ALA A 205 9.24 0.73 19.19
C ALA A 205 8.31 -0.28 18.47
N PRO A 206 6.98 -0.09 18.55
CA PRO A 206 6.03 -0.84 17.73
C PRO A 206 5.97 -0.28 16.31
N VAL A 207 6.30 -1.12 15.33
CA VAL A 207 6.28 -0.78 13.90
C VAL A 207 5.06 -1.40 13.22
N TYR A 208 4.39 -0.58 12.43
CA TYR A 208 3.38 -0.99 11.47
C TYR A 208 3.81 -0.54 10.08
N TRP A 209 3.72 -1.42 9.09
CA TRP A 209 3.84 -1.05 7.68
C TRP A 209 2.91 -1.87 6.80
N TRP A 210 2.13 -1.20 5.96
CA TRP A 210 1.39 -1.78 4.85
C TRP A 210 1.39 -0.87 3.61
N SER A 211 1.89 -1.36 2.49
CA SER A 211 1.74 -0.74 1.16
C SER A 211 0.36 -1.09 0.62
N ASN A 212 -0.58 -0.14 0.67
CA ASN A 212 -1.95 -0.32 0.21
C ASN A 212 -2.09 0.09 -1.26
N ILE A 213 -2.60 -0.82 -2.10
CA ILE A 213 -2.59 -0.67 -3.55
C ILE A 213 -4.02 -0.78 -4.07
N ALA A 214 -4.60 0.34 -4.47
CA ALA A 214 -5.90 0.34 -5.10
C ALA A 214 -5.78 -0.20 -6.52
N VAL A 215 -6.52 -1.25 -6.83
CA VAL A 215 -6.57 -1.92 -8.15
C VAL A 215 -7.97 -1.83 -8.74
N PRO A 216 -8.12 -1.69 -10.08
CA PRO A 216 -9.44 -1.65 -10.70
C PRO A 216 -10.22 -2.93 -10.38
N GLU A 217 -11.49 -2.79 -10.02
CA GLU A 217 -12.38 -3.94 -9.83
C GLU A 217 -13.33 -4.09 -11.02
N ALA A 218 -13.54 -5.33 -11.44
CA ALA A 218 -14.55 -5.75 -12.40
C ALA A 218 -15.04 -7.15 -12.04
N ALA A 219 -16.15 -7.60 -12.65
CA ALA A 219 -16.74 -8.91 -12.35
C ALA A 219 -15.75 -10.07 -12.57
N GLY A 220 -14.91 -9.98 -13.60
CA GLY A 220 -13.88 -10.96 -13.90
C GLY A 220 -12.52 -10.67 -13.25
N THR A 221 -12.39 -9.67 -12.38
CA THR A 221 -11.13 -9.42 -11.68
C THR A 221 -10.91 -10.47 -10.60
N ARG A 222 -9.79 -11.19 -10.68
CA ARG A 222 -9.37 -12.18 -9.67
C ARG A 222 -8.09 -11.73 -8.96
N VAL A 223 -8.08 -11.86 -7.65
CA VAL A 223 -6.94 -11.57 -6.79
C VAL A 223 -6.27 -12.88 -6.39
N LEU A 224 -5.00 -13.02 -6.75
CA LEU A 224 -4.22 -14.23 -6.47
C LEU A 224 -3.10 -13.93 -5.48
N ALA A 225 -2.85 -14.88 -4.58
CA ALA A 225 -1.74 -14.85 -3.62
C ALA A 225 -1.28 -16.29 -3.35
N PRO A 226 -0.04 -16.51 -2.88
CA PRO A 226 0.51 -17.85 -2.70
C PRO A 226 0.09 -18.47 -1.35
N ALA A 227 -1.22 -18.62 -1.16
CA ALA A 227 -1.80 -19.15 0.08
C ALA A 227 -3.01 -20.05 -0.20
N ASP A 228 -3.20 -21.03 0.68
CA ASP A 228 -4.37 -21.93 0.70
C ASP A 228 -5.36 -21.58 1.83
N GLY A 229 -5.04 -20.55 2.62
CA GLY A 229 -5.87 -20.02 3.69
C GLY A 229 -5.65 -18.52 3.89
N ALA A 230 -6.59 -17.89 4.58
CA ALA A 230 -6.52 -16.47 4.93
C ALA A 230 -7.15 -16.23 6.31
N TRP A 231 -6.65 -15.22 7.03
CA TRP A 231 -7.35 -14.63 8.16
C TRP A 231 -8.39 -13.65 7.61
N HIS A 232 -9.66 -13.96 7.81
CA HIS A 232 -10.80 -13.14 7.41
C HIS A 232 -11.26 -12.26 8.57
N PHE A 233 -11.46 -10.98 8.28
CA PHE A 233 -12.12 -10.02 9.17
C PHE A 233 -13.22 -9.30 8.39
N GLY A 234 -14.46 -9.33 8.89
CA GLY A 234 -15.61 -8.77 8.19
C GLY A 234 -16.67 -8.27 9.17
N TYR A 235 -17.94 -8.34 8.77
CA TYR A 235 -19.05 -7.76 9.55
C TYR A 235 -19.21 -8.34 10.97
N SER A 236 -18.79 -9.59 11.20
CA SER A 236 -18.77 -10.22 12.52
C SER A 236 -17.74 -9.61 13.48
N ARG A 237 -16.85 -8.74 12.98
CA ARG A 237 -15.77 -8.08 13.74
C ARG A 237 -14.91 -9.06 14.56
N THR A 238 -14.77 -10.28 14.04
CA THR A 238 -13.97 -11.34 14.64
C THR A 238 -13.00 -11.86 13.60
N LEU A 239 -11.75 -12.08 13.99
CA LEU A 239 -10.74 -12.65 13.12
C LEU A 239 -10.89 -14.17 13.07
N ARG A 240 -10.95 -14.76 11.86
CA ARG A 240 -11.10 -16.20 11.67
C ARG A 240 -10.21 -16.69 10.53
N HIS A 241 -9.60 -17.86 10.69
CA HIS A 241 -8.92 -18.52 9.59
C HIS A 241 -9.93 -19.25 8.68
N VAL A 242 -9.89 -18.97 7.38
CA VAL A 242 -10.79 -19.51 6.35
C VAL A 242 -9.99 -20.10 5.17
N PRO A 243 -10.52 -21.12 4.47
CA PRO A 243 -9.88 -21.66 3.26
C PRO A 243 -9.89 -20.66 2.09
N VAL A 244 -8.93 -20.81 1.18
CA VAL A 244 -8.82 -20.07 -0.09
C VAL A 244 -8.70 -21.11 -1.22
N PRO A 245 -9.39 -20.93 -2.36
CA PRO A 245 -10.11 -19.72 -2.77
C PRO A 245 -11.57 -19.66 -2.32
N GLU A 246 -12.18 -20.82 -2.01
CA GLU A 246 -13.60 -20.92 -1.70
C GLU A 246 -13.86 -20.94 -0.20
N TRP A 247 -14.77 -20.07 0.26
CA TRP A 247 -15.30 -20.10 1.62
C TRP A 247 -16.78 -19.70 1.61
N ASP A 248 -17.60 -20.51 2.30
CA ASP A 248 -19.06 -20.37 2.34
C ASP A 248 -19.69 -20.48 0.93
N GLY A 249 -19.25 -21.50 0.17
CA GLY A 249 -19.75 -21.82 -1.17
C GLY A 249 -19.45 -20.77 -2.24
N THR A 250 -18.53 -19.83 -1.96
CA THR A 250 -18.20 -18.70 -2.83
C THR A 250 -16.69 -18.58 -2.98
N ASP A 251 -16.21 -18.45 -4.21
CA ASP A 251 -14.82 -18.05 -4.47
C ASP A 251 -14.60 -16.60 -4.04
N ARG A 252 -13.85 -16.40 -2.96
CA ARG A 252 -13.55 -15.09 -2.34
C ARG A 252 -12.37 -14.37 -3.00
N THR A 253 -11.73 -14.98 -4.00
CA THR A 253 -10.66 -14.34 -4.77
C THR A 253 -11.17 -13.35 -5.80
N TYR A 254 -12.47 -13.37 -6.11
CA TYR A 254 -13.13 -12.36 -6.93
C TYR A 254 -13.77 -11.30 -6.03
N PRO A 255 -13.29 -10.05 -6.01
CA PRO A 255 -13.76 -9.04 -5.05
C PRO A 255 -15.27 -8.79 -5.08
N LEU A 256 -15.89 -8.92 -6.25
CA LEU A 256 -17.33 -8.67 -6.44
C LEU A 256 -18.23 -9.89 -6.12
N HIS A 257 -17.68 -11.03 -5.73
CA HIS A 257 -18.48 -12.17 -5.25
C HIS A 257 -18.93 -12.02 -3.78
N GLY A 258 -18.34 -11.09 -3.02
CA GLY A 258 -18.79 -10.75 -1.68
C GLY A 258 -19.83 -9.63 -1.68
N ASP A 259 -20.85 -9.70 -0.82
CA ASP A 259 -21.84 -8.63 -0.68
C ASP A 259 -21.38 -7.48 0.23
N TYR A 260 -20.51 -7.80 1.19
CA TYR A 260 -20.12 -6.91 2.29
C TYR A 260 -18.62 -6.64 2.28
N PRO A 261 -18.18 -5.50 2.85
CA PRO A 261 -16.76 -5.23 2.97
C PRO A 261 -16.09 -6.27 3.88
N ALA A 262 -14.90 -6.72 3.46
CA ALA A 262 -14.14 -7.73 4.16
C ALA A 262 -12.65 -7.63 3.85
N ASP A 263 -11.85 -8.01 4.84
CA ASP A 263 -10.41 -8.19 4.75
C ASP A 263 -10.09 -9.68 4.68
N TYR A 264 -9.20 -10.06 3.77
CA TYR A 264 -8.59 -11.38 3.66
C TYR A 264 -7.08 -11.22 3.74
N PHE A 265 -6.51 -11.53 4.89
CA PHE A 265 -5.06 -11.57 5.07
C PHE A 265 -4.56 -12.97 4.75
N TYR A 266 -4.01 -13.16 3.55
CA TYR A 266 -3.52 -14.46 3.08
C TYR A 266 -2.40 -14.97 3.99
N ASP A 267 -2.56 -16.21 4.49
CA ASP A 267 -1.60 -16.84 5.40
C ASP A 267 -0.53 -17.57 4.59
N LEU A 268 0.55 -16.84 4.28
CA LEU A 268 1.64 -17.35 3.46
C LEU A 268 2.52 -18.32 4.27
N PRO A 269 2.89 -19.50 3.71
CA PRO A 269 3.93 -20.35 4.27
C PRO A 269 5.28 -19.61 4.31
N ALA A 270 6.12 -19.93 5.30
CA ALA A 270 7.34 -19.17 5.60
C ALA A 270 8.35 -19.08 4.44
N ASP A 271 8.53 -20.16 3.66
CA ASP A 271 9.57 -20.24 2.62
C ASP A 271 9.09 -19.78 1.23
N VAL A 272 7.83 -19.36 1.14
CA VAL A 272 7.21 -18.99 -0.13
C VAL A 272 7.50 -17.54 -0.47
N ARG A 273 7.86 -17.31 -1.74
CA ARG A 273 8.08 -15.96 -2.28
C ARG A 273 6.82 -15.11 -2.08
N PRO A 274 6.90 -13.94 -1.44
CA PRO A 274 5.70 -13.16 -1.18
C PRO A 274 5.29 -12.36 -2.43
N TRP A 275 4.05 -12.55 -2.88
CA TRP A 275 3.44 -11.84 -4.00
C TRP A 275 1.92 -11.74 -3.87
N ILE A 276 1.32 -10.75 -4.51
CA ILE A 276 -0.13 -10.64 -4.71
C ILE A 276 -0.38 -10.01 -6.07
N ALA A 277 -1.34 -10.56 -6.82
CA ALA A 277 -1.69 -10.09 -8.15
C ALA A 277 -3.19 -9.80 -8.24
N SER A 278 -3.55 -8.78 -9.02
CA SER A 278 -4.94 -8.49 -9.41
C SER A 278 -5.01 -8.52 -10.92
N LEU A 279 -5.63 -9.56 -11.47
CA LEU A 279 -5.71 -9.83 -12.90
C LEU A 279 -7.16 -9.71 -13.38
N ASP A 280 -7.37 -9.15 -14.56
CA ASP A 280 -8.66 -9.16 -15.23
C ASP A 280 -8.99 -10.52 -15.85
N GLN A 281 -10.15 -10.62 -16.49
CA GLN A 281 -10.66 -11.85 -17.12
C GLN A 281 -9.75 -12.38 -18.26
N GLU A 282 -8.90 -11.52 -18.82
CA GLU A 282 -7.91 -11.88 -19.84
C GLU A 282 -6.57 -12.32 -19.23
N GLY A 283 -6.43 -12.34 -17.90
CA GLY A 283 -5.22 -12.74 -17.20
C GLY A 283 -4.16 -11.64 -17.18
N HIS A 284 -4.55 -10.37 -17.36
CA HIS A 284 -3.66 -9.21 -17.37
C HIS A 284 -3.91 -8.29 -16.17
N GLY A 285 -2.86 -7.73 -15.59
CA GLY A 285 -3.05 -6.80 -14.48
C GLY A 285 -1.78 -6.41 -13.76
N LEU A 286 -1.91 -6.07 -12.49
CA LEU A 286 -0.81 -5.69 -11.61
C LEU A 286 -0.36 -6.88 -10.77
N VAL A 287 0.95 -7.04 -10.61
CA VAL A 287 1.55 -7.86 -9.55
C VAL A 287 2.42 -7.01 -8.65
N GLN A 288 2.32 -7.26 -7.35
CA GLN A 288 3.26 -6.79 -6.34
C GLN A 288 4.03 -7.98 -5.78
N THR A 289 5.35 -7.84 -5.66
CA THR A 289 6.24 -8.79 -4.98
C THR A 289 7.28 -8.02 -4.17
N SER A 290 7.96 -8.69 -3.25
CA SER A 290 8.94 -8.05 -2.38
C SER A 290 10.03 -9.01 -1.94
N THR A 291 11.06 -8.48 -1.28
CA THR A 291 11.91 -9.29 -0.40
C THR A 291 11.11 -9.85 0.78
N ASP A 292 11.62 -10.93 1.36
CA ASP A 292 10.91 -11.80 2.32
C ASP A 292 10.47 -11.09 3.61
N GLN A 293 11.17 -10.01 4.00
CA GLN A 293 10.84 -9.20 5.18
C GLN A 293 9.39 -8.68 5.14
N LEU A 294 8.89 -8.32 3.96
CA LEU A 294 7.52 -7.83 3.77
C LEU A 294 6.59 -8.99 3.41
N ARG A 295 6.24 -9.80 4.41
CA ARG A 295 5.54 -11.08 4.22
C ARG A 295 4.02 -11.01 4.05
N GLY A 296 3.35 -10.03 4.65
CA GLY A 296 1.89 -9.95 4.70
C GLY A 296 1.30 -9.71 3.32
N ARG A 297 0.20 -10.39 2.98
CA ARG A 297 -0.56 -10.15 1.74
C ARG A 297 -2.04 -10.05 2.07
N LYS A 298 -2.70 -9.01 1.59
CA LYS A 298 -4.08 -8.71 1.95
C LYS A 298 -4.90 -8.35 0.72
N LEU A 299 -6.13 -8.85 0.68
CA LEU A 299 -7.22 -8.28 -0.11
C LEU A 299 -8.20 -7.57 0.82
N PHE A 300 -8.53 -6.32 0.54
CA PHE A 300 -9.75 -5.68 1.03
C PHE A 300 -10.70 -5.45 -0.16
N LEU A 301 -11.96 -5.82 0.03
CA LEU A 301 -13.03 -5.58 -0.92
C LEU A 301 -14.13 -4.78 -0.25
N TRP A 302 -14.84 -3.95 -1.03
CA TRP A 302 -16.01 -3.20 -0.55
C TRP A 302 -17.29 -4.05 -0.54
N GLY A 303 -17.30 -5.11 -1.35
CA GLY A 303 -18.47 -5.91 -1.67
C GLY A 303 -19.38 -5.27 -2.73
N ALA A 304 -20.13 -6.12 -3.43
CA ALA A 304 -21.09 -5.75 -4.46
C ALA A 304 -22.41 -5.20 -3.90
N GLY A 305 -22.65 -5.33 -2.60
CA GLY A 305 -23.86 -4.86 -1.95
C GLY A 305 -24.01 -3.34 -1.92
N PRO A 306 -25.22 -2.82 -1.58
CA PRO A 306 -25.51 -1.39 -1.61
C PRO A 306 -24.59 -0.54 -0.73
N GLY A 307 -24.12 -1.07 0.39
CA GLY A 307 -23.20 -0.39 1.31
C GLY A 307 -21.84 -0.11 0.68
N GLY A 308 -21.18 -1.16 0.16
CA GLY A 308 -19.90 -1.05 -0.54
C GLY A 308 -19.99 -0.11 -1.74
N ARG A 309 -21.01 -0.29 -2.59
CA ARG A 309 -21.21 0.58 -3.77
C ARG A 309 -21.47 2.05 -3.41
N ARG A 310 -22.15 2.34 -2.30
CA ARG A 310 -22.34 3.72 -1.80
C ARG A 310 -21.04 4.33 -1.31
N TRP A 311 -20.25 3.58 -0.54
CA TRP A 311 -18.94 4.01 -0.07
C TRP A 311 -17.98 4.32 -1.21
N GLN A 312 -17.93 3.46 -2.23
CA GLN A 312 -17.08 3.71 -3.39
C GLN A 312 -17.50 5.02 -4.09
N ARG A 313 -18.79 5.22 -4.38
CA ARG A 313 -19.28 6.51 -4.92
C ARG A 313 -18.99 7.71 -4.02
N TRP A 314 -18.94 7.50 -2.70
CA TRP A 314 -18.61 8.55 -1.72
C TRP A 314 -17.12 8.93 -1.74
N LEU A 315 -16.23 8.01 -2.08
CA LEU A 315 -14.79 8.21 -2.19
C LEU A 315 -14.36 8.68 -3.59
N THR A 316 -15.18 8.39 -4.60
CA THR A 316 -14.92 8.76 -6.00
C THR A 316 -16.06 9.59 -6.60
N GLU A 317 -16.40 9.37 -7.86
CA GLU A 317 -17.53 9.97 -8.54
C GLU A 317 -18.47 8.92 -9.17
N PRO A 318 -19.74 9.29 -9.47
CA PRO A 318 -20.64 8.40 -10.20
C PRO A 318 -20.03 7.96 -11.55
N GLY A 319 -20.21 6.69 -11.90
CA GLY A 319 -19.76 6.14 -13.20
C GLY A 319 -18.39 5.47 -13.19
N THR A 320 -17.64 5.51 -12.08
CA THR A 320 -16.42 4.70 -11.98
C THR A 320 -16.73 3.22 -11.77
N PRO A 321 -15.90 2.29 -12.28
CA PRO A 321 -16.08 0.84 -12.06
C PRO A 321 -16.04 0.49 -10.57
N GLY A 322 -15.17 1.17 -9.83
CA GLY A 322 -14.84 0.88 -8.45
C GLY A 322 -13.40 0.37 -8.34
N TYR A 323 -13.02 -0.07 -7.14
CA TYR A 323 -11.70 -0.62 -6.87
C TYR A 323 -11.73 -1.60 -5.70
N ALA A 324 -10.79 -2.53 -5.73
CA ALA A 324 -10.41 -3.31 -4.55
C ALA A 324 -9.03 -2.83 -4.08
N GLU A 325 -8.61 -3.29 -2.91
CA GLU A 325 -7.29 -3.00 -2.37
C GLU A 325 -6.52 -4.29 -2.18
N ILE A 326 -5.39 -4.43 -2.89
CA ILE A 326 -4.40 -5.45 -2.56
C ILE A 326 -3.28 -4.79 -1.77
N GLN A 327 -2.70 -5.48 -0.80
CA GLN A 327 -1.73 -4.85 0.10
C GLN A 327 -0.59 -5.79 0.47
N ALA A 328 0.57 -5.21 0.79
CA ALA A 328 1.74 -5.93 1.28
C ALA A 328 2.24 -5.32 2.59
N GLY A 329 2.53 -6.15 3.61
CA GLY A 329 2.82 -5.68 4.96
C GLY A 329 3.92 -6.44 5.69
N LEU A 330 4.40 -5.89 6.81
CA LEU A 330 5.42 -6.54 7.66
C LEU A 330 4.85 -7.72 8.45
N ALA A 331 3.62 -7.61 8.94
CA ALA A 331 2.96 -8.62 9.76
C ALA A 331 1.99 -9.50 8.93
N ARG A 332 1.39 -10.54 9.54
CA ARG A 332 0.37 -11.37 8.87
C ARG A 332 -0.88 -10.57 8.57
N THR A 333 -1.30 -9.73 9.52
CA THR A 333 -2.52 -8.94 9.48
C THR A 333 -2.24 -7.47 9.79
N GLN A 334 -3.25 -6.62 9.56
CA GLN A 334 -3.19 -5.20 9.93
C GLN A 334 -3.52 -4.92 11.40
N LEU A 335 -3.66 -5.97 12.20
CA LEU A 335 -3.97 -5.88 13.63
C LEU A 335 -2.72 -6.05 14.50
N GLU A 336 -1.56 -6.30 13.89
CA GLU A 336 -0.29 -6.60 14.53
C GLU A 336 0.68 -5.41 14.44
N HIS A 337 1.49 -5.22 15.48
CA HIS A 337 2.68 -4.37 15.46
C HIS A 337 3.93 -5.22 15.67
N VAL A 338 4.93 -5.03 14.81
CA VAL A 338 6.21 -5.73 14.90
C VAL A 338 7.15 -4.91 15.76
N ARG A 339 7.81 -5.56 16.71
CA ARG A 339 8.80 -4.92 17.57
C ARG A 339 10.09 -4.64 16.80
N LEU A 340 10.54 -3.38 16.85
CA LEU A 340 11.83 -2.94 16.36
C LEU A 340 12.70 -2.54 17.55
N GLU A 341 13.84 -3.18 17.76
CA GLU A 341 14.68 -2.87 18.93
C GLU A 341 15.34 -1.50 18.79
N ALA A 342 15.92 -1.03 19.90
CA ALA A 342 16.64 0.23 19.96
C ALA A 342 17.83 0.23 18.98
N GLY A 343 17.98 1.28 18.17
CA GLY A 343 19.05 1.42 17.18
C GLY A 343 18.95 0.50 15.96
N GLU A 344 17.91 -0.35 15.86
CA GLU A 344 17.71 -1.23 14.72
C GLU A 344 16.93 -0.56 13.58
N GLU A 345 16.87 -1.25 12.44
CA GLU A 345 16.05 -0.85 11.31
C GLU A 345 15.36 -2.03 10.64
N PHE A 346 14.20 -1.77 10.05
CA PHE A 346 13.61 -2.62 9.03
C PHE A 346 13.84 -2.00 7.66
N ALA A 347 14.23 -2.82 6.68
CA ALA A 347 14.32 -2.41 5.30
C ALA A 347 14.05 -3.55 4.34
N TRP A 348 13.36 -3.26 3.25
CA TRP A 348 12.96 -4.22 2.23
C TRP A 348 12.86 -3.55 0.86
N LEU A 349 12.77 -4.36 -0.19
CA LEU A 349 12.45 -3.91 -1.54
C LEU A 349 11.09 -4.45 -1.96
N GLU A 350 10.29 -3.59 -2.58
CA GLU A 350 9.06 -3.97 -3.28
C GLU A 350 9.20 -3.71 -4.79
N ALA A 351 8.51 -4.51 -5.59
CA ALA A 351 8.47 -4.40 -7.03
C ALA A 351 7.01 -4.47 -7.52
N TYR A 352 6.64 -3.50 -8.36
CA TYR A 352 5.28 -3.33 -8.90
C TYR A 352 5.34 -3.28 -10.43
N GLY A 353 4.63 -4.17 -11.10
CA GLY A 353 4.68 -4.23 -12.57
C GLY A 353 3.49 -4.95 -13.18
N PRO A 354 3.38 -4.92 -14.52
CA PRO A 354 2.37 -5.66 -15.22
C PRO A 354 2.64 -7.17 -15.11
N LEU A 355 1.59 -7.97 -15.12
CA LEU A 355 1.69 -9.41 -15.31
C LEU A 355 0.69 -9.85 -16.39
N SER A 356 1.15 -10.76 -17.25
CA SER A 356 0.32 -11.44 -18.25
C SER A 356 0.42 -12.94 -18.03
N THR A 357 -0.73 -13.58 -17.92
CA THR A 357 -0.89 -15.01 -17.61
C THR A 357 -1.82 -15.67 -18.62
N ASP A 358 -1.88 -16.99 -18.61
CA ASP A 358 -2.95 -17.73 -19.30
C ASP A 358 -4.28 -17.57 -18.54
N PRO A 359 -5.31 -16.89 -19.10
CA PRO A 359 -6.60 -16.70 -18.45
C PRO A 359 -7.28 -18.03 -18.09
N ALA A 360 -7.12 -19.07 -18.90
CA ALA A 360 -7.73 -20.37 -18.60
C ALA A 360 -7.12 -21.02 -17.35
N ALA A 361 -5.82 -20.81 -17.12
CA ALA A 361 -5.14 -21.29 -15.93
C ALA A 361 -5.51 -20.47 -14.69
N VAL A 362 -5.47 -19.13 -14.77
CA VAL A 362 -5.72 -18.27 -13.60
C VAL A 362 -7.19 -18.13 -13.23
N HIS A 363 -8.13 -18.37 -14.14
CA HIS A 363 -9.57 -18.41 -13.85
C HIS A 363 -10.13 -19.83 -13.69
N GLY A 364 -9.34 -20.86 -13.94
CA GLY A 364 -9.77 -22.25 -13.75
C GLY A 364 -10.04 -22.61 -12.29
N ASP A 365 -10.73 -23.74 -12.10
CA ASP A 365 -11.15 -24.25 -10.78
C ASP A 365 -9.97 -24.79 -9.95
N ASN A 366 -8.83 -25.11 -10.58
CA ASN A 366 -7.65 -25.62 -9.89
C ASN A 366 -6.80 -24.48 -9.33
N TRP A 367 -7.04 -24.12 -8.08
CA TRP A 367 -6.31 -23.07 -7.37
C TRP A 367 -4.79 -23.23 -7.40
N ALA A 368 -4.29 -24.45 -7.22
CA ALA A 368 -2.85 -24.70 -7.26
C ALA A 368 -2.26 -24.47 -8.67
N ALA A 369 -3.02 -24.75 -9.73
CA ALA A 369 -2.60 -24.44 -11.10
C ALA A 369 -2.60 -22.93 -11.36
N ALA A 370 -3.62 -22.21 -10.88
CA ALA A 370 -3.69 -20.75 -10.98
C ALA A 370 -2.49 -20.07 -10.30
N ARG A 371 -2.13 -20.51 -9.08
CA ARG A 371 -0.95 -20.01 -8.36
C ARG A 371 0.36 -20.31 -9.10
N ARG A 372 0.54 -21.54 -9.61
CA ARG A 372 1.74 -21.92 -10.37
C ARG A 372 1.91 -21.12 -11.65
N GLU A 373 0.82 -20.79 -12.35
CA GLU A 373 0.89 -19.93 -13.54
C GLU A 373 1.40 -18.53 -13.16
N VAL A 374 0.84 -17.92 -12.11
CA VAL A 374 1.31 -16.61 -11.62
C VAL A 374 2.79 -16.67 -11.21
N GLU A 375 3.20 -17.69 -10.45
CA GLU A 375 4.59 -17.88 -10.02
C GLU A 375 5.54 -18.03 -11.20
N THR A 376 5.17 -18.81 -12.22
CA THR A 376 5.99 -19.03 -13.42
C THR A 376 6.17 -17.75 -14.24
N ARG A 377 5.08 -16.99 -14.40
CA ARG A 377 5.12 -15.70 -15.12
C ARG A 377 5.89 -14.65 -14.33
N LEU A 378 5.69 -14.60 -13.02
CA LEU A 378 6.38 -13.68 -12.15
C LEU A 378 7.89 -13.96 -12.08
N GLU A 379 8.30 -15.23 -12.01
CA GLU A 379 9.72 -15.59 -12.04
C GLU A 379 10.38 -15.22 -13.36
N SER A 380 9.63 -15.24 -14.47
CA SER A 380 10.12 -14.79 -15.78
C SER A 380 10.20 -13.26 -15.88
N ALA A 381 9.20 -12.53 -15.36
CA ALA A 381 9.09 -11.08 -15.49
C ALA A 381 9.92 -10.31 -14.46
N ALA A 382 10.03 -10.83 -13.24
CA ALA A 382 10.82 -10.28 -12.15
C ALA A 382 11.36 -11.44 -11.29
N PRO A 383 12.48 -12.08 -11.67
CA PRO A 383 13.05 -13.20 -10.94
C PRO A 383 13.28 -12.89 -9.45
N ARG A 384 13.03 -13.83 -8.53
CA ARG A 384 13.22 -13.60 -7.08
C ARG A 384 14.66 -13.19 -6.75
N ALA A 385 15.62 -13.82 -7.45
CA ALA A 385 17.03 -13.50 -7.34
C ALA A 385 17.34 -12.06 -7.80
N ALA A 386 16.67 -11.57 -8.85
CA ALA A 386 16.84 -10.20 -9.33
C ALA A 386 16.30 -9.17 -8.34
N VAL A 387 15.13 -9.41 -7.73
CA VAL A 387 14.58 -8.54 -6.67
C VAL A 387 15.51 -8.53 -5.45
N THR A 388 16.08 -9.67 -5.07
CA THR A 388 17.04 -9.77 -3.97
C THR A 388 18.35 -9.02 -4.29
N ALA A 389 18.85 -9.15 -5.51
CA ALA A 389 20.03 -8.42 -5.97
C ALA A 389 19.79 -6.92 -6.03
N ALA A 390 18.62 -6.48 -6.50
CA ALA A 390 18.22 -5.07 -6.54
C ALA A 390 18.13 -4.48 -5.13
N TYR A 391 17.63 -5.25 -4.15
CA TYR A 391 17.65 -4.84 -2.76
C TYR A 391 19.10 -4.62 -2.29
N ALA A 392 19.97 -5.62 -2.46
CA ALA A 392 21.37 -5.51 -2.05
C ALA A 392 22.09 -4.33 -2.72
N ALA A 393 21.81 -4.06 -3.99
CA ALA A 393 22.35 -2.94 -4.73
C ALA A 393 21.81 -1.58 -4.24
N TRP A 394 20.55 -1.51 -3.82
CA TRP A 394 19.94 -0.30 -3.26
C TRP A 394 20.45 0.07 -1.88
N ARG A 395 20.78 -0.90 -1.03
CA ARG A 395 21.10 -0.65 0.38
C ARG A 395 22.18 0.41 0.64
N PRO A 396 23.31 0.44 -0.09
CA PRO A 396 24.31 1.51 0.06
C PRO A 396 23.78 2.91 -0.26
N TYR A 397 22.76 3.02 -1.13
CA TYR A 397 22.17 4.29 -1.55
C TYR A 397 21.08 4.77 -0.61
N ALA A 398 20.54 3.90 0.25
CA ALA A 398 19.55 4.28 1.26
C ALA A 398 20.07 5.39 2.19
N ASP A 399 21.39 5.49 2.40
CA ASP A 399 22.07 6.54 3.17
C ASP A 399 22.65 7.69 2.33
N ALA A 400 22.44 7.70 1.02
CA ALA A 400 22.90 8.80 0.16
C ALA A 400 22.23 10.12 0.60
N GLU A 401 23.01 11.20 0.70
CA GLU A 401 22.48 12.51 1.03
C GLU A 401 21.45 12.96 -0.03
N PRO A 402 20.29 13.51 0.39
CA PRO A 402 19.33 14.11 -0.53
C PRO A 402 19.97 15.22 -1.38
N GLY A 403 19.91 15.08 -2.71
CA GLY A 403 20.40 16.08 -3.64
C GLY A 403 19.40 17.23 -3.86
N GLU A 404 18.90 17.38 -5.08
CA GLU A 404 17.89 18.39 -5.41
C GLU A 404 16.60 18.15 -4.61
N ARG A 405 16.21 19.09 -3.73
CA ARG A 405 14.93 19.02 -3.01
C ARG A 405 13.76 19.30 -3.95
N LEU A 406 12.87 18.33 -4.10
CA LEU A 406 11.70 18.33 -4.99
C LEU A 406 10.40 18.77 -4.31
N ALA A 407 10.25 18.47 -3.02
CA ALA A 407 9.13 18.91 -2.19
C ALA A 407 9.56 19.04 -0.72
N THR A 408 8.78 19.81 0.05
CA THR A 408 9.00 20.01 1.49
C THR A 408 7.83 19.39 2.26
N GLY A 409 8.14 18.54 3.23
CA GLY A 409 7.20 17.90 4.14
C GLY A 409 6.67 18.85 5.22
N SER A 410 6.22 18.28 6.34
CA SER A 410 5.60 19.01 7.44
C SER A 410 6.57 19.84 8.29
N GLY A 411 7.88 19.71 8.04
CA GLY A 411 8.96 20.32 8.80
C GLY A 411 9.60 19.37 9.82
N TRP A 412 8.90 18.30 10.21
CA TRP A 412 9.51 17.17 10.90
C TRP A 412 10.40 16.38 9.93
N GLY A 413 11.37 15.61 10.44
CA GLY A 413 12.34 14.90 9.60
C GLY A 413 13.21 15.80 8.70
N ALA A 414 13.20 17.12 8.89
CA ALA A 414 13.96 18.07 8.08
C ALA A 414 15.40 18.28 8.58
N LEU A 415 15.67 17.95 9.85
CA LEU A 415 16.94 18.22 10.55
C LEU A 415 17.74 16.96 10.90
N GLU A 416 17.32 15.79 10.44
CA GLU A 416 18.04 14.53 10.67
C GLU A 416 18.35 13.87 9.33
N VAL A 417 19.62 13.97 8.93
CA VAL A 417 20.29 13.11 7.94
C VAL A 417 21.43 12.43 8.68
#